data_AF-A0AAJ7S9M9-F1
#
_entry.id   AF-A0AAJ7S9M9-F1
#
_cell.length_a   1.000
_cell.length_b   1.000
_cell.length_c   1.000
_cell.angle_alpha   90.00
_cell.angle_beta   90.00
_cell.angle_gamma   90.00
#
_symmetry.space_group_name_H-M   'P 1'
#
loop_
_entity.id
_entity.type
_entity.pdbx_description
1 polymer ?
#
loop_
_entity_poly.entity_id
_entity_poly.type
_entity_poly.pdbx_seq_one_letter_code
_entity_poly.pdbx_strand_id
1 'polypeptide(L)'
;MKTIITLLCAALLITCVFADSEEYCELNHKNVTAGVYSVNCVRYKCDPPNLSALACPVYICEEGQQIGEKQNDLTKPYPECCGGPICKKDE
;
A
#
# COMPACT_ATOMS: atom_id res chain seq x y z
N MET A 1 54.46 -9.74 -0.51
CA MET A 1 53.40 -10.38 -1.32
C MET A 1 52.23 -10.89 -0.47
N LYS A 2 52.44 -11.73 0.56
CA LYS A 2 51.35 -12.23 1.43
C LYS A 2 50.50 -11.12 2.07
N THR A 3 51.14 -10.08 2.62
CA THR A 3 50.45 -8.94 3.29
C THR A 3 49.58 -8.11 2.35
N ILE A 4 50.01 -7.94 1.09
CA ILE A 4 49.25 -7.19 0.07
C ILE A 4 47.98 -7.96 -0.31
N ILE A 5 48.08 -9.30 -0.44
CA ILE A 5 46.93 -10.17 -0.72
C ILE A 5 45.94 -10.14 0.46
N THR A 6 46.44 -10.19 1.70
CA THR A 6 45.57 -10.13 2.89
C THR A 6 44.82 -8.80 3.01
N LEU A 7 45.48 -7.67 2.71
CA LEU A 7 44.87 -6.34 2.72
C LEU A 7 43.82 -6.18 1.62
N LEU A 8 44.08 -6.69 0.41
CA LEU A 8 43.12 -6.67 -0.70
C LEU A 8 41.89 -7.53 -0.40
N CYS A 9 42.07 -8.71 0.20
CA CYS A 9 40.95 -9.55 0.63
C CYS A 9 40.12 -8.89 1.74
N ALA A 10 40.77 -8.25 2.72
CA ALA A 10 40.05 -7.53 3.77
C ALA A 10 39.25 -6.34 3.22
N ALA A 11 39.80 -5.60 2.25
CA ALA A 11 39.11 -4.48 1.60
C ALA A 11 37.90 -4.92 0.76
N LEU A 12 38.00 -6.04 0.03
CA LEU A 12 36.89 -6.62 -0.75
C LEU A 12 35.72 -7.09 0.13
N LEU A 13 36.01 -7.62 1.33
CA LEU A 13 34.99 -8.09 2.26
C LEU A 13 34.16 -6.94 2.86
N ILE A 14 34.76 -5.75 3.04
CA ILE A 14 34.06 -4.58 3.59
C ILE A 14 33.03 -4.02 2.61
N THR A 15 33.28 -4.10 1.29
CA THR A 15 32.36 -3.58 0.28
C THR A 15 31.10 -4.43 0.07
N CYS A 16 31.11 -5.71 0.44
CA CYS A 16 29.94 -6.59 0.31
C CYS A 16 28.87 -6.36 1.39
N VAL A 17 29.19 -5.66 2.49
CA VAL A 17 28.26 -5.48 3.62
C VAL A 17 27.19 -4.41 3.32
N PHE A 18 27.44 -3.53 2.35
CA PHE A 18 26.48 -2.50 1.91
C PHE A 18 25.65 -2.95 0.70
N ALA A 19 25.39 -4.24 0.57
CA ALA A 19 24.43 -4.72 -0.42
C ALA A 19 23.04 -4.16 -0.06
N ASP A 20 22.55 -3.25 -0.91
CA ASP A 20 21.20 -2.69 -0.89
C ASP A 20 20.17 -3.75 -0.48
N SER A 21 19.61 -3.62 0.73
CA SER A 21 18.39 -4.33 1.04
C SER A 21 17.27 -3.59 0.32
N GLU A 22 16.83 -4.11 -0.83
CA GLU A 22 15.60 -3.64 -1.45
C GLU A 22 14.46 -3.81 -0.44
N GLU A 23 13.99 -2.71 0.12
CA GLU A 23 12.88 -2.74 1.07
C GLU A 23 11.57 -2.89 0.28
N TYR A 24 10.74 -3.82 0.74
CA TYR A 24 9.44 -4.14 0.14
C TYR A 24 8.34 -4.12 1.20
N CYS A 25 7.09 -4.00 0.76
CA CYS A 25 5.94 -4.33 1.58
C CYS A 25 5.34 -5.67 1.13
N GLU A 26 4.78 -6.43 2.06
CA GLU A 26 3.96 -7.60 1.71
C GLU A 26 2.50 -7.16 1.50
N LEU A 27 1.99 -7.32 0.28
CA LEU A 27 0.58 -7.06 -0.06
C LEU A 27 -0.01 -8.29 -0.75
N ASN A 28 -1.00 -8.94 -0.12
CA ASN A 28 -1.64 -10.16 -0.63
C ASN A 28 -0.64 -11.25 -1.03
N HIS A 29 0.32 -11.57 -0.15
CA HIS A 29 1.39 -12.55 -0.39
C HIS A 29 2.30 -12.21 -1.57
N LYS A 30 2.36 -10.95 -2.00
CA LYS A 30 3.29 -10.45 -3.00
C LYS A 30 4.13 -9.34 -2.42
N ASN A 31 5.42 -9.35 -2.73
CA ASN A 31 6.31 -8.23 -2.43
C ASN A 31 6.03 -7.11 -3.44
N VAL A 32 5.73 -5.92 -2.92
CA VAL A 32 5.51 -4.72 -3.71
C VAL A 32 6.51 -3.65 -3.34
N THR A 33 6.92 -2.86 -4.33
CA THR A 33 7.80 -1.70 -4.15
C THR A 33 7.03 -0.51 -3.60
N ALA A 34 7.74 0.58 -3.34
CA ALA A 34 7.11 1.84 -2.95
C ALA A 34 6.06 2.27 -3.99
N GLY A 35 4.84 2.59 -3.53
CA GLY A 35 3.74 2.89 -4.44
C GLY A 35 2.36 2.87 -3.81
N VAL A 36 1.35 3.12 -4.65
CA VAL A 36 -0.06 3.07 -4.28
C VAL A 36 -0.74 1.94 -5.07
N TYR A 37 -1.47 1.09 -4.36
CA TYR A 37 -2.15 -0.08 -4.92
C TYR A 37 -3.63 -0.03 -4.53
N SER A 38 -4.50 -0.54 -5.40
CA SER A 38 -5.93 -0.68 -5.12
C SER A 38 -6.30 -2.15 -5.26
N VAL A 39 -6.74 -2.76 -4.16
CA VAL A 39 -7.15 -4.17 -4.14
C VAL A 39 -8.47 -4.26 -3.38
N ASN A 40 -9.49 -4.89 -3.98
CA ASN A 40 -10.81 -5.08 -3.35
C ASN A 40 -11.41 -3.79 -2.78
N CYS A 41 -11.26 -2.67 -3.51
CA CYS A 41 -11.70 -1.34 -3.10
C CYS A 41 -11.05 -0.80 -1.81
N VAL A 42 -9.86 -1.29 -1.48
CA VAL A 42 -8.99 -0.74 -0.43
C VAL A 42 -7.77 -0.12 -1.08
N ARG A 43 -7.45 1.11 -0.69
CA ARG A 43 -6.24 1.80 -1.15
C ARG A 43 -5.10 1.48 -0.19
N TYR A 44 -4.07 0.82 -0.70
CA TYR A 44 -2.83 0.55 0.00
C TYR A 44 -1.74 1.53 -0.44
N LYS A 45 -0.95 2.02 0.50
CA LYS A 45 0.28 2.77 0.23
C LYS A 45 1.44 2.04 0.88
N CYS A 46 2.39 1.61 0.06
CA CYS A 46 3.65 1.04 0.50
C CYS A 46 4.70 2.15 0.56
N ASP A 47 5.24 2.35 1.76
CA ASP A 47 6.39 3.18 2.08
C ASP A 47 7.37 2.27 2.84
N PRO A 48 8.12 1.42 2.10
CA PRO A 48 8.84 0.28 2.68
C PRO A 48 9.63 0.65 3.94
N PRO A 49 9.64 -0.22 4.96
CA PRO A 49 8.91 -1.48 5.09
C PRO A 49 7.43 -1.30 5.50
N ASN A 50 6.92 -0.08 5.53
CA ASN A 50 5.60 0.25 6.07
C ASN A 50 4.50 0.12 5.02
N LEU A 51 3.47 -0.66 5.34
CA LEU A 51 2.25 -0.72 4.58
C LEU A 51 1.14 0.02 5.32
N SER A 52 0.46 0.94 4.64
CA SER A 52 -0.76 1.59 5.14
C SER A 52 -1.94 1.25 4.26
N ALA A 53 -3.12 1.15 4.85
CA ALA A 53 -4.36 0.81 4.17
C ALA A 53 -5.44 1.84 4.50
N LEU A 54 -6.21 2.21 3.48
CA LEU A 54 -7.36 3.10 3.59
C LEU A 54 -8.58 2.37 3.01
N ALA A 55 -9.50 1.99 3.90
CA ALA A 55 -10.76 1.38 3.55
C ALA A 55 -11.78 2.44 3.11
N CYS A 56 -12.91 1.99 2.54
CA CYS A 56 -14.02 2.87 2.20
C CYS A 56 -14.52 3.64 3.43
N PRO A 57 -14.86 4.93 3.27
CA PRO A 57 -15.39 5.73 4.36
C PRO A 57 -16.74 5.16 4.82
N VAL A 58 -16.96 5.18 6.14
CA VAL A 58 -18.27 4.88 6.72
C VAL A 58 -19.05 6.19 6.73
N TYR A 59 -20.01 6.31 5.81
CA TYR A 59 -20.92 7.44 5.71
C TYR A 59 -22.32 7.02 6.15
N ILE A 60 -23.03 7.92 6.83
CA ILE A 60 -24.38 7.68 7.36
C ILE A 60 -25.20 8.93 7.02
N CYS A 61 -26.41 8.73 6.50
CA CYS A 61 -27.35 9.84 6.30
C CYS A 61 -27.93 10.31 7.63
N GLU A 62 -28.43 11.54 7.69
CA GLU A 62 -29.27 11.95 8.81
C GLU A 62 -30.49 11.02 8.95
N GLU A 63 -31.08 10.98 10.15
CA GLU A 63 -32.21 10.13 10.46
C GLU A 63 -33.37 10.38 9.48
N GLY A 64 -33.86 9.30 8.85
CA GLY A 64 -34.94 9.37 7.87
C GLY A 64 -34.53 9.88 6.47
N GLN A 65 -33.26 10.23 6.23
CA GLN A 65 -32.79 10.75 4.94
C GLN A 65 -32.20 9.67 4.01
N GLN A 66 -32.01 8.43 4.47
CA GLN A 66 -31.52 7.36 3.59
C GLN A 66 -32.61 6.94 2.60
N ILE A 67 -32.35 7.12 1.30
CA ILE A 67 -33.26 6.75 0.21
C ILE A 67 -32.79 5.54 -0.59
N GLY A 68 -31.59 5.03 -0.31
CA GLY A 68 -31.06 3.83 -0.96
C GLY A 68 -29.66 3.48 -0.48
N GLU A 69 -29.08 2.47 -1.13
CA GLU A 69 -27.73 1.97 -0.87
C GLU A 69 -26.99 1.77 -2.20
N LYS A 70 -25.85 2.43 -2.37
CA LYS A 70 -24.93 2.19 -3.49
C LYS A 70 -24.08 0.96 -3.14
N GLN A 71 -24.13 -0.06 -4.00
CA GLN A 71 -23.27 -1.23 -3.84
C GLN A 71 -21.82 -0.94 -4.26
N ASN A 72 -20.88 -1.70 -3.70
CA ASN A 72 -19.48 -1.64 -4.13
C ASN A 72 -19.35 -2.02 -5.61
N ASP A 73 -18.55 -1.25 -6.35
CA ASP A 73 -18.28 -1.47 -7.78
C ASP A 73 -16.80 -1.76 -7.97
N LEU A 74 -16.43 -3.04 -7.88
CA LEU A 74 -15.04 -3.50 -7.98
C LEU A 74 -14.42 -3.30 -9.37
N THR A 75 -15.19 -2.85 -10.37
CA THR A 75 -14.67 -2.49 -11.69
C THR A 75 -14.03 -1.11 -11.72
N LYS A 76 -14.24 -0.31 -10.67
CA LYS A 76 -13.72 1.06 -10.55
C LYS A 76 -12.53 1.15 -9.59
N PRO A 77 -11.68 2.17 -9.72
CA PRO A 77 -10.64 2.45 -8.73
C PRO A 77 -11.24 2.96 -7.41
N TYR A 78 -10.44 2.94 -6.34
CA TYR A 78 -10.75 3.66 -5.11
C TYR A 78 -10.57 5.17 -5.35
N PRO A 79 -11.49 6.04 -4.87
CA PRO A 79 -12.66 5.74 -4.02
C PRO A 79 -13.97 5.47 -4.80
N GLU A 80 -13.97 5.50 -6.13
CA GLU A 80 -15.19 5.39 -6.94
C GLU A 80 -15.90 4.03 -6.78
N CYS A 81 -15.14 2.98 -6.49
CA CYS A 81 -15.63 1.64 -6.17
C CYS A 81 -16.38 1.54 -4.84
N CYS A 82 -16.25 2.54 -3.95
CA CYS A 82 -16.90 2.50 -2.64
C CYS A 82 -18.41 2.66 -2.78
N GLY A 83 -19.12 1.75 -2.11
CA GLY A 83 -20.54 1.86 -1.82
C GLY A 83 -20.82 2.78 -0.64
N GLY A 84 -22.09 2.82 -0.25
CA GLY A 84 -22.56 3.62 0.88
C GLY A 84 -24.00 4.09 0.69
N PRO A 85 -24.58 4.73 1.71
CA PRO A 85 -25.97 5.13 1.66
C PRO A 85 -26.15 6.27 0.66
N ILE A 86 -27.27 6.23 -0.05
CA ILE A 86 -27.74 7.34 -0.88
C ILE A 86 -28.64 8.19 0.01
N CYS A 87 -28.21 9.39 0.35
CA CYS A 87 -29.03 10.32 1.10
C CYS A 87 -29.92 11.13 0.17
N LYS A 88 -31.15 11.41 0.62
CA LYS A 88 -31.97 12.48 0.05
C LYS A 88 -31.11 13.74 0.16
N LYS A 89 -30.78 14.32 -0.99
CA LYS A 89 -29.79 15.40 -1.10
C LYS A 89 -29.96 16.43 0.02
N ASP A 90 -28.85 16.85 0.62
CA ASP A 90 -28.70 18.24 1.02
C ASP A 90 -28.84 19.05 -0.28
N GLU A 91 -30.04 19.54 -0.61
CA GLU A 91 -30.19 20.58 -1.62
C GLU A 91 -29.53 21.88 -1.15
#